data_AF-A0A4Y1R7W6-F1
#
_entry.id   AF-A0A4Y1R7W6-F1
#
_cell.length_a   1.000
_cell.length_b   1.000
_cell.length_c   1.000
_cell.angle_alpha   90.00
_cell.angle_beta   90.00
_cell.angle_gamma   90.00
#
_symmetry.space_group_name_H-M   'P 1'
#
loop_
_entity.id
_entity.type
_entity.pdbx_description
1 polymer ?
#
loop_
_entity_poly.entity_id
_entity_poly.type
_entity_poly.pdbx_seq_one_letter_code
_entity_poly.pdbx_strand_id
1 'polypeptide(L)'
;MGMNETINKSYNLTWNFPVDSNFQYLVRLHFCEFESEVMHAGDQVFLIYMDHQAAEERADIILWAGDNGIPTYKDYLVSIQPTGSAGSKKKVNLTIALQADTNDLRTKISDAMLNGLEIFKLNNSDGNLAGPNPDPPPMDPANTTSSAGQKNLSQGVLLCLPLLLVLFPPQSHCSLFSGYSWVSGDDRN
;
A
#
# COMPACT_ATOMS: atom_id res chain seq x y z
N MET A 1 2.29 10.28 -10.88
CA MET A 1 1.14 10.16 -11.80
C MET A 1 1.63 10.35 -13.23
N GLY A 2 0.84 10.87 -14.17
CA GLY A 2 1.32 11.17 -15.52
C GLY A 2 2.06 12.50 -15.58
N MET A 3 2.66 12.83 -16.73
CA MET A 3 3.34 14.13 -16.94
C MET A 3 2.37 15.31 -17.17
N ASN A 4 1.05 15.06 -17.28
CA ASN A 4 0.08 16.10 -17.58
C ASN A 4 -0.56 16.63 -16.29
N GLU A 5 -0.15 17.84 -15.91
CA GLU A 5 -0.60 18.50 -14.69
C GLU A 5 -2.13 18.65 -14.59
N THR A 6 -2.79 19.00 -15.69
CA THR A 6 -4.25 19.17 -15.72
C THR A 6 -4.97 17.85 -15.44
N ILE A 7 -4.45 16.75 -15.99
CA ILE A 7 -5.00 15.42 -15.75
C ILE A 7 -4.74 15.02 -14.30
N ASN A 8 -3.53 15.22 -13.78
CA ASN A 8 -3.18 14.89 -12.39
C ASN A 8 -4.07 15.59 -11.36
N LYS A 9 -4.51 16.83 -11.64
CA LYS A 9 -5.47 17.56 -10.78
C LYS A 9 -6.91 17.02 -10.84
N SER A 10 -7.25 16.23 -11.87
CA SER A 10 -8.63 15.80 -12.15
C SER A 10 -9.04 14.47 -11.53
N TYR A 11 -8.11 13.70 -10.98
CA TYR A 11 -8.41 12.39 -10.39
C TYR A 11 -7.53 12.07 -9.19
N ASN A 12 -7.96 11.07 -8.42
CA ASN A 12 -7.25 10.58 -7.24
C ASN A 12 -6.69 9.19 -7.53
N LEU A 13 -5.44 8.94 -7.11
CA LEU A 13 -4.91 7.59 -7.03
C LEU A 13 -5.62 6.87 -5.89
N THR A 14 -6.42 5.85 -6.21
CA THR A 14 -7.32 5.22 -5.23
C THR A 14 -7.05 3.73 -5.14
N TRP A 15 -6.89 3.22 -3.92
CA TRP A 15 -6.78 1.81 -3.60
C TRP A 15 -7.93 1.40 -2.67
N ASN A 16 -8.46 0.20 -2.88
CA ASN A 16 -9.58 -0.35 -2.10
C ASN A 16 -9.17 -1.68 -1.49
N PHE A 17 -9.26 -1.80 -0.16
CA PHE A 17 -8.88 -3.00 0.58
C PHE A 17 -10.08 -3.57 1.34
N PRO A 18 -10.51 -4.81 1.04
CA PRO A 18 -11.59 -5.44 1.79
C PRO A 18 -11.09 -5.84 3.19
N VAL A 19 -11.56 -5.13 4.21
CA VAL A 19 -11.18 -5.31 5.62
C VAL A 19 -12.39 -5.68 6.47
N ASP A 20 -12.15 -6.33 7.61
CA ASP A 20 -13.22 -6.73 8.51
C ASP A 20 -13.79 -5.50 9.25
N SER A 21 -15.10 -5.41 9.36
CA SER A 21 -15.78 -4.31 10.06
C SER A 21 -15.66 -4.43 11.59
N ASN A 22 -15.87 -3.31 12.29
CA ASN A 22 -15.75 -3.18 13.76
C ASN A 22 -14.32 -3.31 14.31
N PHE A 23 -13.32 -3.12 13.47
CA PHE A 23 -11.91 -3.07 13.87
C PHE A 23 -11.30 -1.71 13.56
N GLN A 24 -10.26 -1.36 14.31
CA GLN A 24 -9.36 -0.28 13.95
C GLN A 24 -8.18 -0.85 13.16
N TYR A 25 -7.68 -0.06 12.23
CA TYR A 25 -6.55 -0.41 11.39
C TYR A 25 -5.48 0.66 11.48
N LEU A 26 -4.23 0.24 11.68
CA LEU A 26 -3.06 1.07 11.50
C LEU A 26 -2.65 1.00 10.03
N VAL A 27 -2.74 2.12 9.33
CA VAL A 27 -2.31 2.28 7.95
C VAL A 27 -0.97 3.01 7.97
N ARG A 28 0.09 2.33 7.50
CA ARG A 28 1.42 2.92 7.35
C ARG A 28 1.70 3.17 5.87
N LEU A 29 1.88 4.44 5.54
CA LEU A 29 2.27 4.90 4.20
C LEU A 29 3.77 5.16 4.19
N HIS A 30 4.50 4.52 3.26
CA HIS A 30 5.93 4.71 3.06
C HIS A 30 6.18 5.62 1.87
N PHE A 31 7.05 6.59 2.08
CA PHE A 31 7.41 7.60 1.11
C PHE A 31 8.93 7.68 0.95
N CYS A 32 9.35 7.91 -0.28
CA CYS A 32 10.66 8.41 -0.63
C CYS A 32 10.51 9.17 -1.95
N GLU A 33 10.83 10.46 -1.88
CA GLU A 33 10.98 11.29 -3.06
C GLU A 33 12.34 11.02 -3.71
N PHE A 34 12.38 10.79 -5.02
CA PHE A 34 13.61 10.51 -5.78
C PHE A 34 13.61 11.19 -7.16
N GLU A 35 12.56 11.93 -7.50
CA GLU A 35 12.48 12.70 -8.73
C GLU A 35 13.43 13.90 -8.62
N SER A 36 14.21 14.14 -9.68
CA SER A 36 15.22 15.20 -9.67
C SER A 36 14.63 16.62 -9.64
N GLU A 37 13.33 16.74 -9.89
CA GLU A 37 12.60 18.01 -9.97
C GLU A 37 12.02 18.43 -8.61
N VAL A 38 11.91 17.49 -7.66
CA VAL A 38 11.35 17.73 -6.31
C VAL A 38 12.50 17.77 -5.31
N MET A 39 13.00 18.98 -5.03
CA MET A 39 14.22 19.17 -4.21
C MET A 39 13.96 19.96 -2.92
N HIS A 40 12.88 20.70 -2.86
CA HIS A 40 12.56 21.60 -1.75
C HIS A 40 11.13 21.38 -1.26
N ALA A 41 10.90 21.70 0.02
CA ALA A 41 9.55 21.73 0.57
C ALA A 41 8.65 22.68 -0.26
N GLY A 42 7.44 22.24 -0.54
CA GLY A 42 6.47 22.91 -1.41
C GLY A 42 6.63 22.65 -2.90
N ASP A 43 7.67 21.91 -3.34
CA ASP A 43 7.80 21.53 -4.75
C ASP A 43 6.66 20.58 -5.15
N GLN A 44 6.41 19.54 -4.34
CA GLN A 44 5.28 18.62 -4.50
C GLN A 44 4.48 18.55 -3.20
N VAL A 45 3.20 18.92 -3.28
CA VAL A 45 2.24 18.81 -2.19
C VAL A 45 1.01 18.06 -2.68
N PHE A 46 0.55 17.11 -1.88
CA PHE A 46 -0.67 16.35 -2.16
C PHE A 46 -1.49 16.13 -0.89
N LEU A 47 -2.71 15.63 -1.07
CA LEU A 47 -3.66 15.32 -0.01
C LEU A 47 -3.79 13.81 0.13
N ILE A 48 -3.95 13.35 1.36
CA ILE A 48 -4.15 11.94 1.71
C ILE A 48 -5.55 11.80 2.29
N TYR A 49 -6.35 10.95 1.67
CA TYR A 49 -7.68 10.58 2.12
C TYR A 49 -7.71 9.13 2.57
N MET A 50 -8.36 8.88 3.70
CA MET A 50 -8.64 7.55 4.22
C MET A 50 -10.12 7.44 4.52
N ASP A 51 -10.77 6.43 3.94
CA ASP A 51 -12.21 6.22 4.00
C ASP A 51 -13.02 7.50 3.71
N HIS A 52 -12.66 8.17 2.61
CA HIS A 52 -13.27 9.41 2.15
C HIS A 52 -13.12 10.62 3.08
N GLN A 53 -12.31 10.52 4.15
CA GLN A 53 -11.97 11.60 5.06
C GLN A 53 -10.53 12.07 4.84
N ALA A 54 -10.27 13.37 4.98
CA ALA A 54 -8.91 13.90 4.89
C ALA A 54 -8.10 13.46 6.11
N ALA A 55 -7.06 12.66 5.86
CA ALA A 55 -6.09 12.23 6.86
C ALA A 55 -4.88 13.19 6.91
N GLU A 56 -4.52 13.78 5.77
CA GLU A 56 -3.47 14.79 5.65
C GLU A 56 -3.85 15.78 4.55
N GLU A 57 -3.95 17.07 4.88
CA GLU A 57 -4.31 18.13 3.93
C GLU A 57 -3.09 18.74 3.23
N ARG A 58 -1.89 18.42 3.73
CA ARG A 58 -0.63 18.92 3.19
C ARG A 58 0.50 17.91 3.38
N ALA A 59 0.49 16.88 2.55
CA ALA A 59 1.59 15.94 2.46
C ALA A 59 2.74 16.54 1.65
N ASP A 60 3.93 16.59 2.23
CA ASP A 60 5.16 17.09 1.60
C ASP A 60 6.32 16.21 2.08
N ILE A 61 6.82 15.37 1.17
CA ILE A 61 7.79 14.33 1.49
C ILE A 61 9.15 14.96 1.83
N ILE A 62 9.57 16.00 1.09
CA ILE A 62 10.83 16.70 1.36
C ILE A 62 10.79 17.36 2.73
N LEU A 63 9.65 17.98 3.09
CA LEU A 63 9.48 18.56 4.43
C LEU A 63 9.55 17.50 5.54
N TRP A 64 9.00 16.30 5.32
CA TRP A 64 9.01 15.24 6.31
C TRP A 64 10.34 14.50 6.44
N ALA A 65 10.97 14.21 5.31
CA ALA A 65 12.21 13.43 5.24
C ALA A 65 13.45 14.30 5.45
N GLY A 66 13.34 15.61 5.19
CA GLY A 66 14.40 16.60 5.32
C GLY A 66 15.21 16.81 4.04
N ASP A 67 15.21 15.86 3.11
CA ASP A 67 15.91 15.96 1.82
C ASP A 67 15.34 14.95 0.79
N ASN A 68 15.69 15.13 -0.48
CA ASN A 68 15.41 14.17 -1.55
C ASN A 68 16.20 12.87 -1.34
N GLY A 69 15.59 11.74 -1.67
CA GLY A 69 16.20 10.42 -1.58
C GLY A 69 16.30 9.88 -0.16
N ILE A 70 15.65 10.50 0.83
CA ILE A 70 15.55 10.01 2.20
C ILE A 70 14.16 9.36 2.41
N PRO A 71 14.09 8.08 2.81
CA PRO A 71 12.82 7.43 3.08
C PRO A 71 12.20 7.89 4.40
N THR A 72 10.87 7.99 4.44
CA THR A 72 10.08 8.31 5.62
C THR A 72 8.75 7.56 5.60
N TYR A 73 8.02 7.54 6.71
CA TYR A 73 6.69 6.92 6.79
C TYR A 73 5.73 7.73 7.66
N LYS A 74 4.44 7.53 7.44
CA LYS A 74 3.36 8.12 8.24
C LYS A 74 2.34 7.05 8.62
N ASP A 75 1.97 7.07 9.90
CA ASP A 75 1.02 6.15 10.50
C ASP A 75 -0.32 6.86 10.74
N TYR A 76 -1.39 6.21 10.32
CA TYR A 76 -2.75 6.70 10.48
C TYR A 76 -3.63 5.61 11.08
N LEU A 77 -4.56 6.01 11.92
CA LEU A 77 -5.50 5.10 12.56
C LEU A 77 -6.88 5.27 11.93
N VAL A 78 -7.41 4.20 11.35
CA VAL A 78 -8.72 4.22 10.67
C VAL A 78 -9.68 3.28 11.37
N SER A 79 -10.85 3.79 11.75
CA SER A 79 -11.91 3.00 12.38
C SER A 79 -12.95 2.59 11.33
N ILE A 80 -13.08 1.29 11.08
CA ILE A 80 -14.03 0.79 10.08
C ILE A 80 -15.34 0.42 10.77
N GLN A 81 -16.36 1.23 10.52
CA GLN A 81 -17.70 0.99 11.04
C GLN A 81 -18.55 0.22 10.02
N PRO A 82 -19.47 -0.65 10.49
CA PRO A 82 -20.41 -1.34 9.63
C PRO A 82 -21.33 -0.35 8.92
N THR A 83 -21.33 -0.36 7.59
CA THR A 83 -22.25 0.47 6.80
C THR A 83 -23.63 -0.21 6.70
N GLY A 84 -24.66 0.35 7.36
CA GLY A 84 -26.08 -0.02 7.17
C GLY A 84 -26.75 -0.78 8.34
N SER A 85 -28.10 -0.84 8.30
CA SER A 85 -28.96 -1.49 9.31
C SER A 85 -28.82 -3.02 9.32
N ALA A 86 -28.85 -3.58 10.54
CA ALA A 86 -29.04 -4.99 10.93
C ALA A 86 -28.84 -6.05 9.82
N GLY A 87 -27.63 -6.59 9.75
CA GLY A 87 -27.17 -7.56 8.74
C GLY A 87 -25.80 -7.21 8.14
N SER A 88 -25.12 -6.22 8.72
CA SER A 88 -23.99 -5.47 8.17
C SER A 88 -22.87 -6.37 7.65
N LYS A 89 -22.36 -5.99 6.47
CA LYS A 89 -21.33 -6.71 5.72
C LYS A 89 -20.14 -7.09 6.63
N LYS A 90 -19.78 -8.37 6.58
CA LYS A 90 -18.58 -8.94 7.23
C LYS A 90 -17.32 -8.17 6.87
N LYS A 91 -17.22 -7.74 5.61
CA LYS A 91 -16.13 -6.95 5.06
C LYS A 91 -16.62 -5.63 4.47
N VAL A 92 -15.86 -4.57 4.71
CA VAL A 92 -16.04 -3.21 4.17
C VAL A 92 -14.76 -2.84 3.43
N ASN A 93 -14.86 -2.05 2.36
CA ASN A 93 -13.68 -1.58 1.66
C ASN A 93 -13.11 -0.37 2.40
N LEU A 94 -11.87 -0.49 2.89
CA LEU A 94 -11.06 0.65 3.28
C LEU A 94 -10.50 1.29 2.00
N THR A 95 -10.95 2.52 1.73
CA THR A 95 -10.47 3.32 0.60
C THR A 95 -9.31 4.20 1.04
N ILE A 96 -8.18 4.13 0.34
CA ILE A 96 -7.07 5.08 0.50
C ILE A 96 -6.94 5.83 -0.81
N ALA A 97 -6.94 7.16 -0.77
CA ALA A 97 -6.81 7.97 -1.97
C ALA A 97 -5.78 9.09 -1.80
N LEU A 98 -4.96 9.30 -2.83
CA LEU A 98 -4.03 10.42 -2.92
C LEU A 98 -4.45 11.36 -4.04
N GLN A 99 -4.41 12.67 -3.77
CA GLN A 99 -4.81 13.70 -4.73
C GLN A 99 -3.74 14.77 -4.80
N ALA A 100 -3.27 15.11 -6.01
CA ALA A 100 -2.40 16.26 -6.21
C ALA A 100 -3.07 17.54 -5.70
N ASP A 101 -2.34 18.42 -5.01
CA ASP A 101 -2.90 19.71 -4.60
C ASP A 101 -3.25 20.51 -5.86
N THR A 102 -4.47 21.02 -5.93
CA THR A 102 -4.98 21.76 -7.09
C THR A 102 -4.67 23.25 -7.02
N ASN A 103 -4.09 23.71 -5.90
CA ASN A 103 -3.73 25.10 -5.68
C ASN A 103 -2.25 25.36 -6.04
N ASP A 104 -2.05 26.05 -7.17
CA ASP A 104 -0.73 26.39 -7.73
C ASP A 104 0.10 27.32 -6.81
N LEU A 105 -0.52 27.92 -5.79
CA LEU A 105 0.19 28.70 -4.77
C LEU A 105 0.81 27.80 -3.68
N ARG A 106 0.38 26.54 -3.58
CA ARG A 106 0.79 25.59 -2.54
C ARG A 106 1.75 24.53 -3.06
N THR A 107 1.70 24.19 -4.35
CA THR A 107 2.55 23.19 -4.98
C THR A 107 3.07 23.70 -6.32
N LYS A 108 4.30 23.33 -6.68
CA LYS A 108 4.86 23.61 -8.02
C LYS A 108 4.56 22.47 -9.00
N ILE A 109 4.52 21.25 -8.48
CA ILE A 109 4.32 20.01 -9.22
C ILE A 109 3.03 19.40 -8.71
N SER A 110 2.04 19.30 -9.60
CA SER A 110 0.77 18.68 -9.27
C SER A 110 0.88 17.18 -9.52
N ASP A 111 1.43 16.49 -8.55
CA ASP A 111 1.53 15.03 -8.52
C ASP A 111 1.38 14.51 -7.08
N ALA A 112 1.14 13.22 -6.94
CA ALA A 112 1.11 12.50 -5.69
C ALA A 112 1.83 11.15 -5.86
N MET A 113 2.52 10.72 -4.81
CA MET A 113 3.28 9.48 -4.84
C MET A 113 3.11 8.63 -3.59
N LEU A 114 3.35 7.33 -3.74
CA LEU A 114 3.36 6.35 -2.67
C LEU A 114 4.35 5.24 -3.04
N ASN A 115 5.31 4.95 -2.16
CA ASN A 115 6.33 3.93 -2.41
C ASN A 115 5.95 2.58 -1.81
N GLY A 116 5.23 2.59 -0.68
CA GLY A 116 4.78 1.37 -0.02
C GLY A 116 3.58 1.62 0.89
N LEU A 117 2.82 0.57 1.15
CA LEU A 117 1.61 0.61 1.95
C LEU A 117 1.50 -0.66 2.79
N GLU A 118 1.32 -0.49 4.09
CA GLU A 118 1.05 -1.57 5.04
C GLU A 118 -0.25 -1.27 5.79
N ILE A 119 -1.05 -2.31 6.04
CA ILE A 119 -2.33 -2.20 6.76
C ILE A 119 -2.35 -3.28 7.83
N PHE A 120 -2.40 -2.87 9.10
CA PHE A 120 -2.43 -3.77 10.24
C PHE A 120 -3.77 -3.67 10.95
N LYS A 121 -4.44 -4.80 11.13
CA LYS A 121 -5.62 -4.88 12.01
C LYS A 121 -5.18 -4.79 13.47
N LEU A 122 -5.80 -3.91 14.23
CA LEU A 122 -5.58 -3.77 15.67
C LEU A 122 -6.62 -4.59 16.44
N ASN A 123 -6.28 -4.95 17.68
CA ASN A 123 -7.20 -5.67 18.54
C ASN A 123 -8.43 -4.82 18.90
N ASN A 124 -9.56 -5.49 19.12
CA ASN A 124 -10.72 -4.84 19.71
C ASN A 124 -10.58 -4.71 21.24
N SER A 125 -11.59 -4.16 21.92
CA SER A 125 -11.63 -4.03 23.38
C SER A 125 -11.46 -5.35 24.14
N ASP A 126 -11.80 -6.47 23.50
CA ASP A 126 -11.71 -7.82 24.07
C ASP A 126 -10.35 -8.49 23.77
N GLY A 127 -9.43 -7.77 23.11
CA GLY A 127 -8.12 -8.29 22.73
C GLY A 127 -8.14 -9.24 21.52
N ASN A 128 -9.26 -9.34 20.80
CA ASN A 128 -9.45 -10.25 19.67
C ASN A 128 -9.03 -9.61 18.33
N LEU A 129 -8.56 -10.43 17.39
CA LEU A 129 -8.23 -10.07 16.00
C LEU A 129 -9.02 -10.90 14.96
N ALA A 130 -9.77 -11.91 15.41
CA ALA A 130 -10.51 -12.80 14.53
C ALA A 130 -11.66 -12.06 13.84
N GLY A 131 -11.61 -12.04 12.51
CA GLY A 131 -12.73 -11.62 11.68
C GLY A 131 -13.67 -12.77 11.35
N PRO A 132 -14.86 -12.49 10.80
CA PRO A 132 -15.76 -13.51 10.30
C PRO A 132 -15.15 -14.23 9.08
N ASN A 133 -15.42 -15.53 8.94
CA ASN A 133 -14.97 -16.28 7.77
C ASN A 133 -15.55 -15.68 6.46
N PRO A 134 -14.75 -15.63 5.38
CA PRO A 134 -15.23 -15.29 4.05
C PRO A 134 -16.43 -16.17 3.67
N ASP A 135 -17.34 -15.63 2.87
CA ASP A 135 -18.43 -16.44 2.36
C ASP A 135 -17.87 -17.52 1.43
N PRO A 136 -18.41 -18.75 1.48
CA PRO A 136 -17.95 -19.81 0.61
C PRO A 136 -18.11 -19.38 -0.85
N PRO A 137 -17.16 -19.76 -1.74
CA PRO A 137 -17.33 -19.50 -3.15
C PRO A 137 -18.65 -20.10 -3.64
N PRO A 138 -19.32 -19.49 -4.62
CA PRO A 138 -20.49 -20.09 -5.26
C PRO A 138 -20.13 -21.53 -5.68
N MET A 139 -20.95 -22.51 -5.29
CA MET A 139 -20.77 -23.88 -5.80
C MET A 139 -21.00 -23.88 -7.31
N ASP A 140 -19.94 -24.11 -8.07
CA ASP A 140 -20.04 -24.44 -9.50
C ASP A 140 -20.66 -25.85 -9.64
N PRO A 141 -21.80 -26.01 -10.33
CA PRO A 141 -22.44 -27.31 -10.50
C PRO A 141 -21.80 -28.18 -11.60
N ALA A 142 -20.47 -28.15 -11.77
CA ALA A 142 -19.77 -29.06 -12.68
C ALA A 142 -18.26 -29.14 -12.41
N ASN A 143 -17.81 -30.19 -11.72
CA ASN A 143 -16.83 -31.16 -12.22
C ASN A 143 -16.23 -31.98 -11.07
N THR A 144 -16.88 -33.11 -10.79
CA THR A 144 -16.21 -34.28 -10.23
C THR A 144 -15.37 -34.89 -11.34
N THR A 145 -14.06 -34.61 -11.37
CA THR A 145 -13.11 -35.49 -12.06
C THR A 145 -11.80 -35.51 -11.30
N SER A 146 -11.61 -36.61 -10.59
CA SER A 146 -10.35 -37.08 -10.05
C SER A 146 -9.31 -37.25 -11.17
N SER A 147 -8.10 -36.75 -10.94
CA SER A 147 -6.91 -37.17 -11.70
C SER A 147 -5.72 -37.20 -10.75
N ALA A 148 -5.28 -38.42 -10.45
CA ALA A 148 -4.06 -38.74 -9.73
C ALA A 148 -2.83 -38.72 -10.66
N GLY A 149 -1.67 -38.42 -10.09
CA GLY A 149 -0.34 -38.64 -10.68
C GLY A 149 0.44 -37.34 -10.91
N GLN A 150 1.74 -37.21 -10.63
CA GLN A 150 2.80 -38.10 -10.14
C GLN A 150 3.86 -37.20 -9.48
N LYS A 151 4.53 -37.69 -8.43
CA LYS A 151 5.66 -37.01 -7.79
C LYS A 151 6.95 -37.36 -8.54
N ASN A 152 7.68 -36.36 -9.02
CA ASN A 152 9.06 -36.54 -9.49
C ASN A 152 10.00 -35.70 -8.62
N LEU A 153 10.91 -36.37 -7.90
CA LEU A 153 12.10 -35.75 -7.32
C LEU A 153 13.13 -35.56 -8.44
N SER A 154 13.77 -34.39 -8.51
CA SER A 154 15.05 -34.24 -9.21
C SER A 154 16.03 -33.44 -8.37
N GLN A 155 17.27 -33.90 -8.42
CA GLN A 155 18.40 -33.56 -7.56
C GLN A 155 18.98 -32.17 -7.89
N GLY A 156 19.61 -31.58 -6.87
CA GLY A 156 20.14 -30.22 -6.90
C GLY A 156 21.28 -29.97 -7.86
N VAL A 157 21.42 -28.69 -8.19
CA VAL A 157 22.62 -28.08 -8.77
C VAL A 157 22.89 -26.82 -7.95
N LEU A 158 23.95 -26.86 -7.14
CA LEU A 158 24.46 -25.69 -6.43
C LEU A 158 25.33 -24.89 -7.40
N LEU A 159 24.73 -23.92 -8.08
CA LEU A 159 25.47 -22.93 -8.87
C LEU A 159 26.02 -21.86 -7.92
N CYS A 160 27.31 -21.97 -7.62
CA CYS A 160 28.06 -20.92 -6.96
C CYS A 160 28.25 -19.76 -7.96
N LEU A 161 27.36 -18.77 -7.91
CA LEU A 161 27.57 -17.51 -8.63
C LEU A 161 28.78 -16.79 -8.00
N PRO A 162 29.77 -16.33 -8.79
CA PRO A 162 30.80 -15.47 -8.24
C PRO A 162 30.14 -14.19 -7.72
N LEU A 163 30.50 -13.80 -6.50
CA LEU A 163 30.13 -12.53 -5.90
C LEU A 163 30.72 -11.40 -6.77
N LEU A 164 29.96 -10.97 -7.77
CA LEU A 164 30.26 -9.76 -8.50
C LEU A 164 30.03 -8.62 -7.51
N LEU A 165 31.11 -8.03 -7.00
CA LEU A 165 31.08 -6.79 -6.24
C LEU A 165 30.59 -5.70 -7.20
N VAL A 166 29.27 -5.56 -7.31
CA VAL A 166 28.66 -4.41 -7.93
C VAL A 166 28.99 -3.26 -6.99
N LEU A 167 30.01 -2.48 -7.34
CA LEU A 167 30.22 -1.18 -6.73
C LEU A 167 29.00 -0.35 -7.12
N PHE A 168 27.98 -0.37 -6.26
CA PHE A 168 26.86 0.55 -6.38
C PHE A 168 27.48 1.96 -6.31
N PRO A 169 27.28 2.81 -7.34
CA PRO A 169 27.57 4.22 -7.18
C PRO A 169 26.77 4.72 -5.96
N PRO A 170 27.27 5.72 -5.22
CA PRO A 170 26.57 6.25 -4.07
C PRO A 170 25.33 6.99 -4.57
N GLN A 171 24.22 6.28 -4.81
CA GLN A 171 23.00 6.86 -5.31
C GLN A 171 21.80 6.35 -4.52
N SER A 172 21.26 7.31 -3.76
CA SER A 172 19.90 7.40 -3.24
C SER A 172 19.60 6.43 -2.08
N HIS A 173 19.41 6.95 -0.86
CA HIS A 173 19.14 6.16 0.34
C HIS A 173 17.82 5.34 0.28
N CYS A 174 17.07 5.40 -0.82
CA CYS A 174 15.78 4.73 -0.99
C CYS A 174 15.83 3.34 -1.61
N SER A 175 16.97 2.86 -2.10
CA SER A 175 17.09 1.53 -2.71
C SER A 175 16.84 0.36 -1.74
N LEU A 176 16.77 0.62 -0.42
CA LEU A 176 16.51 -0.40 0.60
C LEU A 176 15.02 -0.74 0.77
N PHE A 177 14.09 0.11 0.34
CA PHE A 177 12.64 -0.13 0.53
C PHE A 177 11.98 -0.98 -0.56
N SER A 178 12.60 -1.11 -1.74
CA SER A 178 12.02 -1.88 -2.86
C SER A 178 12.16 -3.40 -2.73
N GLY A 179 12.84 -3.91 -1.69
CA GLY A 179 13.27 -5.30 -1.59
C GLY A 179 12.35 -6.27 -0.84
N TYR A 180 11.33 -5.81 -0.12
CA TYR A 180 10.47 -6.69 0.69
C TYR A 180 9.10 -6.87 0.04
N SER A 181 9.05 -7.71 -1.00
CA SER A 181 7.79 -8.37 -1.39
C SER A 181 7.45 -9.39 -0.30
N TRP A 182 6.55 -9.01 0.61
CA TRP A 182 5.91 -9.97 1.50
C TRP A 182 4.89 -10.77 0.69
N VAL A 183 5.34 -11.90 0.13
CA VAL A 183 4.43 -13.01 -0.15
C VAL A 183 3.92 -13.46 1.22
N SER A 184 2.66 -13.15 1.50
CA SER A 184 1.96 -13.78 2.63
C SER A 184 2.00 -15.28 2.39
N GLY A 185 2.83 -15.98 3.16
CA GLY A 185 2.93 -17.42 3.14
C GLY A 185 1.55 -18.00 3.45
N ASP A 186 0.96 -18.64 2.45
CA ASP A 186 -0.13 -19.59 2.64
C ASP A 186 0.50 -20.87 3.19
N ASP A 187 0.58 -20.97 4.51
CA ASP A 187 0.73 -22.26 5.17
C ASP A 187 -0.58 -23.04 4.97
N ARG A 188 -0.66 -23.77 3.86
CA ARG A 188 -1.44 -25.01 3.78
C ARG A 188 -1.07 -25.88 2.56
N ASN A 189 -0.42 -27.00 2.93
CA ASN A 189 -0.38 -28.34 2.32
C ASN A 189 0.82 -28.72 1.44
#